data_AF-A0A0L6I148-F1
#
_entry.id   AF-A0A0L6I148-F1
#
_cell.length_a   1.000
_cell.length_b   1.000
_cell.length_c   1.000
_cell.angle_alpha   90.00
_cell.angle_beta   90.00
_cell.angle_gamma   90.00
#
_symmetry.space_group_name_H-M   'P 1'
#
loop_
_entity.id
_entity.type
_entity.pdbx_description
1 polymer ?
#
loop_
_entity_poly.entity_id
_entity_poly.type
_entity_poly.pdbx_seq_one_letter_code
_entity_poly.pdbx_strand_id
1 'polypeptide(L)'
;MTPADWEQSKLAIQETGGWIKNADTKSTILAGSFGLSLTFAVPRLLEALPTVAAAPFAFGLWVAAAVIFVAAALLTGYRIGNALLPRTSLGTSLMNRFAWPSLANVAPQHLPPQKLSADDIRAEAWEQAASLARIAAAKYHSFKIALVAFCIYLAALLGLVVIQTVAVSVL
;
A
#
# COMPACT_ATOMS: atom_id res chain seq x y z
N MET A 1 21.53 31.04 -8.49
CA MET A 1 20.49 30.56 -7.55
C MET A 1 20.42 31.55 -6.41
N THR A 2 19.23 32.04 -6.04
CA THR A 2 19.13 32.74 -4.76
C THR A 2 19.18 31.70 -3.64
N PRO A 3 19.71 32.01 -2.45
CA PRO A 3 19.67 31.11 -1.31
C PRO A 3 18.26 30.61 -0.98
N ALA A 4 17.24 31.44 -1.23
CA ALA A 4 15.83 31.10 -1.00
C ALA A 4 15.31 29.99 -1.92
N ASP A 5 15.65 30.03 -3.22
CA ASP A 5 15.17 29.03 -4.20
C ASP A 5 15.73 27.63 -3.94
N TRP A 6 16.95 27.56 -3.41
CA TRP A 6 17.60 26.30 -3.05
C TRP A 6 16.93 25.66 -1.83
N GLU A 7 16.65 26.46 -0.80
CA GLU A 7 15.95 25.99 0.39
C GLU A 7 14.53 25.50 0.05
N GLN A 8 13.82 26.17 -0.86
CA GLN A 8 12.51 25.69 -1.35
C GLN A 8 12.60 24.31 -2.03
N SER A 9 13.62 24.11 -2.86
CA SER A 9 13.81 22.83 -3.58
C SER A 9 14.15 21.68 -2.61
N LYS A 10 15.00 21.95 -1.61
CA LYS A 10 15.28 20.99 -0.53
C LYS A 10 14.04 20.64 0.27
N LEU A 11 13.28 21.66 0.70
CA LEU A 11 12.06 21.47 1.48
C LEU A 11 11.07 20.59 0.71
N ALA A 12 10.87 20.83 -0.59
CA ALA A 12 9.98 20.03 -1.41
C ALA A 12 10.41 18.54 -1.47
N ILE A 13 11.71 18.27 -1.64
CA ILE A 13 12.24 16.90 -1.64
C ILE A 13 12.10 16.23 -0.26
N GLN A 14 12.35 16.97 0.82
CA GLN A 14 12.24 16.46 2.19
C GLN A 14 10.78 16.13 2.56
N GLU A 15 9.86 17.04 2.27
CA GLU A 15 8.42 16.84 2.52
C GLU A 15 7.86 15.65 1.74
N THR A 16 8.21 15.53 0.45
CA THR A 16 7.79 14.39 -0.38
C THR A 16 8.36 13.07 0.14
N GLY A 17 9.61 13.05 0.62
CA GLY A 17 10.18 11.90 1.32
C GLY A 17 9.42 11.54 2.60
N GLY A 18 9.01 12.55 3.38
CA GLY A 18 8.15 12.39 4.55
C GLY A 18 6.79 11.76 4.21
N TRP A 19 6.16 12.18 3.12
CA TRP A 19 4.88 11.63 2.67
C TRP A 19 4.98 10.15 2.28
N ILE A 20 6.06 9.76 1.59
CA ILE A 20 6.32 8.36 1.25
C ILE A 20 6.46 7.53 2.53
N LYS A 21 7.28 7.98 3.49
CA LYS A 21 7.49 7.28 4.76
C LYS A 21 6.19 7.11 5.54
N ASN A 22 5.33 8.13 5.58
CA ASN A 22 4.03 8.06 6.24
C ASN A 22 3.10 7.04 5.55
N ALA A 23 3.07 7.01 4.22
CA ALA A 23 2.31 6.02 3.46
C ALA A 23 2.78 4.58 3.74
N ASP A 24 4.10 4.38 3.84
CA ASP A 24 4.70 3.08 4.17
C ASP A 24 4.34 2.62 5.58
N THR A 25 4.46 3.51 6.58
CA THR A 25 4.05 3.20 7.96
C THR A 25 2.58 2.78 8.04
N LYS A 26 1.67 3.53 7.40
CA LYS A 26 0.24 3.20 7.38
C LYS A 26 -0.03 1.85 6.71
N SER A 27 0.66 1.57 5.60
CA SER A 27 0.52 0.31 4.87
C SER A 27 1.04 -0.88 5.67
N THR A 28 2.16 -0.72 6.40
CA THR A 28 2.71 -1.75 7.30
C THR A 28 1.78 -2.03 8.47
N ILE A 29 1.20 -1.00 9.09
CA ILE A 29 0.21 -1.17 10.17
C ILE A 29 -1.00 -1.97 9.64
N LEU A 30 -1.52 -1.59 8.48
CA LEU A 30 -2.64 -2.30 7.85
C LEU A 30 -2.27 -3.76 7.53
N ALA A 31 -1.06 -4.02 7.05
CA ALA A 31 -0.54 -5.36 6.79
C ALA A 31 -0.48 -6.21 8.07
N GLY A 32 0.01 -5.63 9.17
CA GLY A 32 0.04 -6.29 10.48
C GLY A 32 -1.35 -6.65 10.99
N SER A 33 -2.29 -5.69 10.95
CA SER A 33 -3.68 -5.93 11.35
C SER A 33 -4.36 -6.98 10.47
N PHE A 34 -4.14 -6.93 9.14
CA PHE A 34 -4.67 -7.91 8.20
C PHE A 34 -4.14 -9.31 8.51
N GLY A 35 -2.81 -9.47 8.64
CA GLY A 35 -2.18 -10.75 8.97
C GLY A 35 -2.68 -11.34 10.28
N LEU A 36 -2.77 -10.53 11.35
CA LEU A 36 -3.31 -10.98 12.63
C LEU A 36 -4.76 -11.44 12.52
N SER A 37 -5.60 -10.66 11.84
CA SER A 37 -7.01 -11.00 11.69
C SER A 37 -7.21 -12.33 10.96
N LEU A 38 -6.40 -12.61 9.92
CA LEU A 38 -6.47 -13.84 9.16
C LEU A 38 -6.05 -15.05 10.01
N THR A 39 -4.97 -14.90 10.78
CA THR A 39 -4.49 -15.93 11.72
C THR A 39 -5.56 -16.35 12.73
N PHE A 40 -6.35 -15.41 13.25
CA PHE A 40 -7.43 -15.73 14.19
C PHE A 40 -8.73 -16.17 13.52
N ALA A 41 -9.04 -15.63 12.34
CA ALA A 41 -10.29 -15.93 11.65
C ALA A 41 -10.30 -17.32 11.03
N VAL A 42 -9.24 -17.70 10.30
CA VAL A 42 -9.24 -18.92 9.47
C VAL A 42 -9.49 -20.19 10.29
N PRO A 43 -8.78 -20.46 11.41
CA PRO A 43 -9.03 -21.68 12.20
C PRO A 43 -10.48 -21.75 12.69
N ARG A 44 -11.01 -20.65 13.24
CA ARG A 44 -12.39 -20.56 13.73
C ARG A 44 -13.43 -20.81 12.64
N LEU A 45 -13.22 -20.25 11.44
CA LEU A 45 -14.13 -20.45 10.32
C LEU A 45 -14.13 -21.90 9.83
N LEU A 46 -12.97 -22.57 9.83
CA LEU A 46 -12.87 -23.97 9.48
C LEU A 46 -13.54 -24.88 10.53
N GLU A 47 -13.34 -24.59 11.81
CA GLU A 47 -14.01 -25.29 12.92
C GLU A 47 -15.54 -25.14 12.86
N ALA A 48 -16.04 -24.02 12.34
CA ALA A 48 -17.46 -23.74 12.21
C ALA A 48 -18.18 -24.52 11.09
N LEU A 49 -17.43 -25.04 10.11
CA LEU A 49 -17.99 -25.65 8.90
C LEU A 49 -18.98 -26.78 9.16
N PRO A 50 -18.70 -27.78 10.03
CA PRO A 50 -19.61 -28.89 10.27
C PRO A 50 -20.96 -28.42 10.84
N THR A 51 -20.91 -27.46 11.77
CA THR A 51 -22.11 -26.91 12.42
C THR A 51 -22.96 -26.14 11.43
N VAL A 52 -22.35 -25.26 10.64
CA VAL A 52 -23.11 -24.46 9.68
C VAL A 52 -23.64 -25.31 8.52
N ALA A 53 -22.91 -26.35 8.11
CA ALA A 53 -23.34 -27.29 7.08
C ALA A 53 -24.60 -28.09 7.46
N ALA A 54 -24.87 -28.27 8.75
CA ALA A 54 -26.08 -28.95 9.23
C ALA A 54 -27.37 -28.12 9.07
N ALA A 55 -27.26 -26.81 8.78
CA ALA A 55 -28.39 -25.92 8.56
C ALA A 55 -28.36 -25.35 7.11
N PRO A 56 -29.07 -25.95 6.14
CA PRO A 56 -28.90 -25.66 4.70
C PRO A 56 -29.05 -24.18 4.31
N PHE A 57 -30.01 -23.47 4.90
CA PHE A 57 -30.20 -22.04 4.65
C PHE A 57 -29.04 -21.20 5.20
N ALA A 58 -28.59 -21.49 6.42
CA ALA A 58 -27.44 -20.81 7.04
C ALA A 58 -26.16 -21.10 6.26
N PHE A 59 -25.98 -22.33 5.77
CA PHE A 59 -24.86 -22.72 4.92
C PHE A 59 -24.78 -21.89 3.64
N GLY A 60 -25.91 -21.70 2.94
CA GLY A 60 -25.95 -20.86 1.74
C GLY A 60 -25.49 -19.42 1.99
N LEU A 61 -26.00 -18.79 3.07
CA LEU A 61 -25.60 -17.44 3.47
C LEU A 61 -24.13 -17.38 3.90
N TRP A 62 -23.66 -18.40 4.64
CA TRP A 62 -22.29 -18.49 5.10
C TRP A 62 -21.31 -18.61 3.94
N VAL A 63 -21.60 -19.45 2.94
CA VAL A 63 -20.78 -19.58 1.73
C VAL A 63 -20.74 -18.26 0.95
N ALA A 64 -21.86 -17.56 0.82
CA ALA A 64 -21.89 -16.24 0.17
C ALA A 64 -21.00 -15.23 0.91
N ALA A 65 -21.09 -15.16 2.24
CA ALA A 65 -20.22 -14.32 3.05
C ALA A 65 -18.74 -14.74 2.96
N ALA A 66 -18.45 -16.04 2.88
CA ALA A 66 -17.10 -16.58 2.75
C ALA A 66 -16.45 -16.20 1.41
N VAL A 67 -17.22 -16.21 0.32
CA VAL A 67 -16.75 -15.75 -0.99
C VAL A 67 -16.37 -14.26 -0.93
N ILE A 68 -17.21 -13.42 -0.32
CA ILE A 68 -16.92 -11.98 -0.15
C ILE A 68 -15.67 -11.80 0.73
N PHE A 69 -15.57 -12.55 1.83
CA PHE A 69 -14.42 -12.53 2.73
C PHE A 69 -13.11 -12.85 2.00
N VAL A 70 -13.08 -13.95 1.23
CA VAL A 70 -11.88 -14.36 0.46
C VAL A 70 -11.53 -13.33 -0.61
N ALA A 71 -12.52 -12.85 -1.38
CA ALA A 71 -12.28 -11.86 -2.42
C ALA A 71 -11.72 -10.54 -1.83
N ALA A 72 -12.29 -10.08 -0.72
CA ALA A 72 -11.84 -8.89 -0.03
C ALA A 72 -10.45 -9.07 0.62
N ALA A 73 -10.16 -10.25 1.18
CA ALA A 73 -8.84 -10.59 1.71
C ALA A 73 -7.76 -10.56 0.62
N LEU A 74 -8.03 -11.19 -0.54
CA LEU A 74 -7.11 -11.20 -1.68
C LEU A 74 -6.87 -9.79 -2.21
N LEU A 75 -7.92 -8.99 -2.38
CA LEU A 75 -7.80 -7.59 -2.81
C LEU A 75 -7.00 -6.75 -1.82
N THR A 76 -7.24 -6.93 -0.51
CA THR A 76 -6.50 -6.26 0.56
C THR A 76 -5.01 -6.59 0.49
N GLY A 77 -4.66 -7.89 0.47
CA GLY A 77 -3.28 -8.36 0.38
C GLY A 77 -2.57 -7.85 -0.88
N TYR A 78 -3.22 -7.95 -2.04
CA TYR A 78 -2.68 -7.43 -3.30
C TYR A 78 -2.40 -5.93 -3.25
N ARG A 79 -3.32 -5.12 -2.69
CA ARG A 79 -3.17 -3.66 -2.63
C ARG A 79 -2.14 -3.22 -1.59
N ILE A 80 -2.03 -3.93 -0.47
CA ILE A 80 -0.94 -3.74 0.51
C ILE A 80 0.41 -4.04 -0.16
N GLY A 81 0.52 -5.16 -0.87
CA GLY A 81 1.72 -5.51 -1.63
C GLY A 81 2.10 -4.40 -2.62
N ASN A 82 1.15 -3.91 -3.42
CA ASN A 82 1.38 -2.79 -4.33
C ASN A 82 1.72 -1.46 -3.63
N ALA A 83 1.28 -1.23 -2.40
CA ALA A 83 1.65 -0.05 -1.64
C ALA A 83 3.12 -0.12 -1.16
N LEU A 84 3.56 -1.30 -0.74
CA LEU A 84 4.88 -1.56 -0.17
C LEU A 84 5.96 -1.88 -1.21
N LEU A 85 5.60 -2.39 -2.39
CA LEU A 85 6.54 -2.74 -3.44
C LEU A 85 7.40 -1.51 -3.82
N PRO A 86 8.74 -1.65 -3.82
CA PRO A 86 9.63 -0.55 -4.13
C PRO A 86 9.43 -0.12 -5.59
N ARG A 87 9.03 1.14 -5.77
CA ARG A 87 8.92 1.76 -7.10
C ARG A 87 10.25 2.44 -7.41
N THR A 88 11.05 1.81 -8.27
CA THR A 88 12.39 2.29 -8.64
C THR A 88 12.45 2.90 -10.05
N SER A 89 11.37 2.85 -10.84
CA SER A 89 11.37 3.41 -12.19
C SER A 89 11.30 4.94 -12.15
N LEU A 90 12.44 5.57 -12.39
CA LEU A 90 12.51 6.97 -12.79
C LEU A 90 11.91 7.04 -14.20
N GLY A 91 10.77 7.71 -14.36
CA GLY A 91 10.18 7.92 -15.69
C GLY A 91 11.14 8.72 -16.57
N THR A 92 11.36 8.26 -17.81
CA THR A 92 11.96 8.85 -19.03
C THR A 92 13.18 9.79 -18.97
N SER A 93 13.57 10.36 -17.83
CA SER A 93 14.73 11.24 -17.68
C SER A 93 15.95 10.41 -17.30
N LEU A 94 16.87 10.31 -18.25
CA LEU A 94 18.22 9.77 -18.11
C LEU A 94 18.94 10.49 -16.97
N MET A 95 19.29 9.78 -15.89
CA MET A 95 20.21 10.23 -14.81
C MET A 95 19.84 11.56 -14.10
N ASN A 96 19.22 11.45 -12.92
CA ASN A 96 19.01 12.60 -12.01
C ASN A 96 19.91 12.49 -10.78
N ARG A 97 20.73 13.51 -10.48
CA ARG A 97 21.70 13.48 -9.36
C ARG A 97 21.06 13.37 -7.97
N PHE A 98 19.79 13.74 -7.85
CA PHE A 98 19.03 13.68 -6.60
C PHE A 98 18.25 12.37 -6.46
N ALA A 99 18.26 11.52 -7.48
CA ALA A 99 17.57 10.25 -7.48
C ALA A 99 18.47 9.11 -7.02
N TRP A 100 18.05 8.39 -5.96
CA TRP A 100 18.76 7.22 -5.44
C TRP A 100 19.07 6.15 -6.50
N PRO A 101 18.16 5.77 -7.44
CA PRO A 101 18.48 4.78 -8.47
C PRO A 101 19.55 5.27 -9.46
N SER A 102 19.66 6.58 -9.69
CA SER A 102 20.73 7.14 -10.52
C SER A 102 22.05 7.14 -9.75
N LEU A 103 22.06 7.56 -8.48
CA LEU A 103 23.26 7.55 -7.63
C LEU A 103 23.82 6.13 -7.38
N ALA A 104 22.94 5.14 -7.24
CA ALA A 104 23.34 3.76 -6.99
C ALA A 104 23.94 3.07 -8.23
N ASN A 105 23.58 3.51 -9.44
CA ASN A 105 23.98 2.89 -10.72
C ASN A 105 25.02 3.68 -11.51
N VAL A 106 25.37 4.89 -11.08
CA VAL A 106 26.35 5.75 -11.78
C VAL A 106 27.73 5.60 -11.15
N ALA A 107 28.71 5.16 -11.95
CA ALA A 107 30.12 5.28 -11.57
C ALA A 107 30.52 6.77 -11.52
N PRO A 108 31.35 7.23 -10.56
CA PRO A 108 31.66 8.66 -10.34
C PRO A 108 32.10 9.42 -11.61
N GLN A 109 32.73 8.72 -12.54
CA GLN A 109 33.22 9.21 -13.83
C GLN A 109 32.14 9.49 -14.90
N HIS A 110 30.89 9.11 -14.67
CA HIS A 110 29.76 9.36 -15.58
C HIS A 110 28.78 10.42 -15.04
N LEU A 111 29.10 11.09 -13.93
CA LEU A 111 28.30 12.22 -13.46
C LEU A 111 28.35 13.36 -14.50
N PRO A 112 27.25 14.10 -14.73
CA PRO A 112 27.17 15.17 -15.72
C PRO A 112 28.31 16.21 -15.54
N PRO A 113 28.73 16.90 -16.62
CA PRO A 113 29.89 17.79 -16.58
C PRO A 113 29.79 18.82 -15.45
N GLN A 114 30.96 19.12 -14.88
CA GLN A 114 31.20 19.85 -13.62
C GLN A 114 30.64 21.29 -13.54
N LYS A 115 29.97 21.80 -14.58
CA LYS A 115 29.39 23.14 -14.67
C LYS A 115 27.99 23.10 -15.28
N LEU A 116 27.02 22.68 -14.47
CA LEU A 116 25.61 22.96 -14.76
C LEU A 116 25.24 24.32 -14.20
N SER A 117 24.33 25.01 -14.89
CA SER A 117 23.82 26.27 -14.38
C SER A 117 22.99 26.03 -13.13
N ALA A 118 22.85 27.07 -12.32
CA ALA A 118 21.97 27.05 -11.16
C ALA A 118 20.51 26.69 -11.52
N ASP A 119 20.09 26.98 -12.74
CA ASP A 119 18.73 26.73 -13.20
C ASP A 119 18.55 25.28 -13.66
N ASP A 120 19.59 24.66 -14.23
CA ASP A 120 19.58 23.22 -14.56
C ASP A 120 19.48 22.36 -13.30
N ILE A 121 20.25 22.71 -12.25
CA ILE A 121 20.22 22.01 -10.96
C ILE A 121 18.82 22.13 -10.31
N ARG A 122 18.17 23.30 -10.46
CA ARG A 122 16.83 23.55 -9.95
C ARG A 122 15.79 22.71 -10.69
N ALA A 123 15.88 22.65 -12.03
CA ALA A 123 15.01 21.82 -12.83
C ALA A 123 15.13 20.34 -12.44
N GLU A 124 16.35 19.82 -12.30
CA GLU A 124 16.59 18.44 -11.82
C GLU A 124 15.96 18.18 -10.43
N ALA A 125 16.06 19.14 -9.51
CA ALA A 125 15.49 19.00 -8.15
C ALA A 125 13.95 18.95 -8.16
N TRP A 126 13.31 19.79 -8.96
CA TRP A 126 11.85 19.79 -9.11
C TRP A 126 11.33 18.56 -9.85
N GLU A 127 12.05 18.07 -10.86
CA GLU A 127 11.75 16.80 -11.52
C GLU A 127 11.76 15.64 -10.52
N GLN A 128 12.77 15.62 -9.63
CA GLN A 128 12.86 14.60 -8.60
C GLN A 128 11.73 14.74 -7.57
N ALA A 129 11.42 15.95 -7.10
CA ALA A 129 10.29 16.19 -6.20
C ALA A 129 8.96 15.74 -6.81
N ALA A 130 8.73 16.04 -8.10
CA ALA A 130 7.55 15.59 -8.83
C ALA A 130 7.50 14.06 -9.01
N SER A 131 8.64 13.41 -9.24
CA SER A 131 8.75 11.95 -9.28
C SER A 131 8.39 11.32 -7.93
N LEU A 132 8.96 11.82 -6.84
CA LEU A 132 8.66 11.37 -5.48
C LEU A 132 7.20 11.60 -5.10
N ALA A 133 6.63 12.76 -5.46
CA ALA A 133 5.21 13.05 -5.25
C ALA A 133 4.30 12.07 -6.00
N ARG A 134 4.63 11.69 -7.25
CA ARG A 134 3.89 10.65 -8.00
C ARG A 134 3.96 9.28 -7.32
N ILE A 135 5.14 8.91 -6.81
CA ILE A 135 5.31 7.66 -6.04
C ILE A 135 4.45 7.69 -4.77
N ALA A 136 4.49 8.79 -4.01
CA ALA A 136 3.66 8.97 -2.82
C ALA A 136 2.17 8.85 -3.16
N ALA A 137 1.70 9.53 -4.20
CA ALA A 137 0.31 9.48 -4.65
C ALA A 137 -0.13 8.06 -5.01
N ALA A 138 0.71 7.29 -5.73
CA ALA A 138 0.43 5.90 -6.06
C ALA A 138 0.36 4.98 -4.83
N LYS A 139 1.23 5.20 -3.83
CA LYS A 139 1.17 4.51 -2.53
C LYS A 139 -0.13 4.81 -1.79
N TYR A 140 -0.49 6.09 -1.68
CA TYR A 140 -1.74 6.51 -1.02
C TYR A 140 -2.98 5.98 -1.74
N HIS A 141 -2.99 5.97 -3.06
CA HIS A 141 -4.09 5.41 -3.84
C HIS A 141 -4.26 3.91 -3.56
N SER A 142 -3.16 3.16 -3.57
CA SER A 142 -3.17 1.72 -3.24
C SER A 142 -3.63 1.48 -1.80
N PHE A 143 -3.14 2.28 -0.85
CA PHE A 143 -3.56 2.23 0.56
C PHE A 143 -5.05 2.48 0.74
N LYS A 144 -5.64 3.49 0.07
CA LYS A 144 -7.09 3.77 0.18
C LYS A 144 -7.92 2.58 -0.27
N ILE A 145 -7.58 1.95 -1.39
CA ILE A 145 -8.28 0.76 -1.87
C ILE A 145 -8.09 -0.40 -0.89
N ALA A 146 -6.87 -0.62 -0.41
CA ALA A 146 -6.59 -1.66 0.59
C ALA A 146 -7.43 -1.47 1.86
N LEU A 147 -7.56 -0.23 2.35
CA LEU A 147 -8.34 0.09 3.55
C LEU A 147 -9.82 -0.21 3.35
N VAL A 148 -10.41 0.19 2.22
CA VAL A 148 -11.81 -0.11 1.90
C VAL A 148 -12.04 -1.62 1.78
N ALA A 149 -11.15 -2.32 1.07
CA ALA A 149 -11.22 -3.77 0.95
C ALA A 149 -11.09 -4.46 2.32
N PHE A 150 -10.23 -3.95 3.20
CA PHE A 150 -10.07 -4.46 4.57
C PHE A 150 -11.34 -4.26 5.40
N CYS A 151 -12.03 -3.12 5.27
CA CYS A 151 -13.32 -2.91 5.93
C CYS A 151 -14.39 -3.90 5.44
N ILE A 152 -14.46 -4.16 4.12
CA ILE A 152 -15.38 -5.15 3.55
C ILE A 152 -15.04 -6.55 4.07
N TYR A 153 -13.76 -6.88 4.14
CA TYR A 153 -13.24 -8.12 4.72
C TYR A 153 -13.70 -8.30 6.17
N LEU A 154 -13.57 -7.27 7.02
CA LEU A 154 -14.02 -7.33 8.42
C LEU A 154 -15.54 -7.45 8.54
N ALA A 155 -16.30 -6.76 7.68
CA ALA A 155 -17.76 -6.88 7.65
C ALA A 155 -18.21 -8.29 7.24
N ALA A 156 -17.55 -8.88 6.25
CA ALA A 156 -17.82 -10.26 5.84
C ALA A 156 -17.45 -11.27 6.93
N LEU A 157 -16.33 -11.06 7.62
CA LEU A 157 -15.94 -11.86 8.78
C LEU A 157 -16.99 -11.79 9.90
N LEU A 158 -17.49 -10.59 10.21
CA LEU A 158 -18.56 -10.42 11.19
C LEU A 158 -19.83 -11.16 10.76
N GLY A 159 -20.21 -11.06 9.48
CA GLY A 159 -21.34 -11.79 8.91
C GLY A 159 -21.20 -13.30 9.08
N LEU A 160 -20.01 -13.85 8.79
CA LEU A 160 -19.72 -15.28 8.99
C LEU A 160 -19.92 -15.71 10.45
N VAL A 161 -19.42 -14.93 11.40
CA VAL A 161 -19.55 -15.21 12.85
C VAL A 161 -21.01 -15.14 13.31
N VAL A 162 -21.77 -14.14 12.83
CA VAL A 162 -23.19 -13.99 13.16
C VAL A 162 -24.00 -15.17 12.60
N ILE A 163 -23.79 -15.53 11.33
CA ILE A 163 -24.48 -16.67 10.71
C ILE A 163 -24.16 -17.97 11.45
N GLN A 164 -22.88 -18.17 11.83
CA GLN A 164 -22.48 -19.32 12.64
C GLN A 164 -23.22 -19.36 13.97
N THR A 165 -23.30 -18.23 14.68
CA THR A 165 -23.94 -18.16 16.00
C THR A 165 -25.44 -18.47 15.90
N VAL A 166 -26.10 -17.96 14.87
CA VAL A 166 -27.51 -18.25 14.59
C VAL A 166 -27.72 -19.71 14.21
N ALA A 167 -26.84 -20.28 13.38
CA ALA A 167 -26.92 -21.70 13.01
C ALA A 167 -26.82 -22.62 14.23
N VAL A 168 -25.89 -22.33 15.16
CA VAL A 168 -25.74 -23.07 16.43
C VAL A 168 -27.00 -23.01 17.27
N SER A 169 -27.71 -21.88 17.30
CA SER A 169 -28.93 -21.71 18.11
C SER A 169 -30.18 -22.38 17.52
N VAL A 170 -30.13 -22.81 16.26
CA VAL A 170 -31.25 -23.44 15.54
C VAL A 170 -31.11 -24.97 15.47
N LEU A 171 -29.91 -25.48 15.74
CA LEU A 171 -29.58 -26.91 15.85
C LEU A 171 -29.79 -27.41 17.28
#